data_AF-A0A4Y8JW71-F1
#
_entry.id   AF-A0A4Y8JW71-F1
#
_cell.length_a   1.000
_cell.length_b   1.000
_cell.length_c   1.000
_cell.angle_alpha   90.00
_cell.angle_beta   90.00
_cell.angle_gamma   90.00
#
_symmetry.space_group_name_H-M   'P 1'
#
loop_
_entity.id
_entity.type
_entity.pdbx_description
1 polymer ?
#
loop_
_entity_poly.entity_id
_entity_poly.type
_entity_poly.pdbx_seq_one_letter_code
_entity_poly.pdbx_strand_id
1 'polypeptide(L)'
;MRAASTPVSLIAVVACVLLLSGCAPQVTPTVAATPSAAPAVIEPTGDGTVRIGTLFPMTGDAAASGAAQVAGSELAAREITEQGRVLGTPIELIHRDSAVAAADSLTDLLTRGVDVVLWDATIPFPDDLAAAIAAAPVTLLALGDFANGGTPLEAGEEFAARLRTLDPGLTATAGGGEAYDGVVLTALAAARAGDDGGASITLGMDQVSTGSVSCSSWGECAAAMADAQQIAYAGVTGRRS
;
A
#
# COMPACT_ATOMS: atom_id res chain seq x y z
N MET A 1 29.14 56.50 -34.10
CA MET A 1 30.48 56.41 -33.49
C MET A 1 30.43 57.04 -32.11
N ARG A 2 31.20 56.47 -31.18
CA ARG A 2 31.05 56.54 -29.71
C ARG A 2 31.12 57.95 -29.11
N ALA A 3 30.38 58.09 -28.01
CA ALA A 3 30.22 59.25 -27.14
C ALA A 3 31.52 59.71 -26.46
N ALA A 4 31.55 61.00 -26.15
CA ALA A 4 32.66 61.74 -25.57
C ALA A 4 32.62 61.79 -24.03
N SER A 5 33.82 61.61 -23.47
CA SER A 5 34.43 62.13 -22.23
C SER A 5 33.60 62.85 -21.15
N THR A 6 33.71 62.33 -19.93
CA THR A 6 33.67 63.00 -18.60
C THR A 6 34.83 64.02 -18.45
N PRO A 7 34.98 64.87 -17.39
CA PRO A 7 34.50 64.72 -16.00
C PRO A 7 34.13 66.03 -15.24
N VAL A 8 33.85 65.90 -13.94
CA VAL A 8 34.29 66.74 -12.80
C VAL A 8 33.16 66.99 -11.78
N SER A 9 33.47 66.56 -10.55
CA SER A 9 32.74 66.65 -9.29
C SER A 9 32.25 68.05 -8.90
N LEU A 10 31.10 68.14 -8.23
CA LEU A 10 30.93 69.08 -7.13
C LEU A 10 30.05 68.47 -6.03
N ILE A 11 30.59 68.52 -4.82
CA ILE A 11 30.05 68.06 -3.55
C ILE A 11 28.96 69.04 -3.09
N ALA A 12 27.79 68.53 -2.71
CA ALA A 12 26.80 69.29 -1.94
C ALA A 12 26.36 68.47 -0.73
N VAL A 13 26.84 68.90 0.44
CA VAL A 13 26.52 68.38 1.76
C VAL A 13 25.07 68.74 2.09
N VAL A 14 24.21 67.74 2.29
CA VAL A 14 22.85 67.93 2.83
C VAL A 14 22.81 67.32 4.23
N ALA A 15 22.66 68.19 5.22
CA ALA A 15 22.53 67.85 6.63
C ALA A 15 21.20 67.12 6.88
N CYS A 16 21.27 65.83 7.21
CA CYS A 16 20.15 65.02 7.67
C CYS A 16 19.93 65.26 9.17
N VAL A 17 18.77 65.79 9.52
CA VAL A 17 18.31 66.00 10.90
C VAL A 17 17.94 64.64 11.51
N LEU A 18 18.65 64.24 12.56
CA LEU A 18 18.38 63.05 13.38
C LEU A 18 17.14 63.27 14.24
N LEU A 19 16.03 62.58 13.90
CA LEU A 19 14.91 62.39 14.82
C LEU A 19 15.16 61.12 15.64
N LEU A 20 15.42 61.28 16.94
CA LEU A 20 15.52 60.17 17.88
C LEU A 20 14.13 59.50 18.06
N SER A 21 13.90 58.35 17.42
CA SER A 21 12.82 57.45 17.80
C SER A 21 13.28 56.60 19.00
N GLY A 22 12.63 56.79 20.14
CA GLY A 22 12.85 55.96 21.32
C GLY A 22 12.23 54.57 21.12
N CYS A 23 13.05 53.52 21.14
CA CYS A 23 12.58 52.14 21.28
C CYS A 23 12.25 51.88 22.76
N ALA A 24 10.97 51.73 23.09
CA ALA A 24 10.55 51.05 24.31
C ALA A 24 10.47 49.53 24.03
N PRO A 25 11.09 48.65 24.83
CA PRO A 25 10.91 47.22 24.68
C PRO A 25 9.49 46.84 25.12
N GLN A 26 8.67 46.40 24.17
CA GLN A 26 7.38 45.79 24.49
C GLN A 26 7.61 44.40 25.07
N VAL A 27 7.24 44.22 26.34
CA VAL A 27 7.19 42.91 26.99
C VAL A 27 5.98 42.17 26.44
N THR A 28 6.19 41.24 25.51
CA THR A 28 5.17 40.28 25.09
C THR A 28 4.95 39.25 26.20
N PRO A 29 3.70 38.97 26.62
CA PRO A 29 3.44 37.89 27.55
C PRO A 29 3.80 36.57 26.88
N THR A 30 4.73 35.82 27.47
CA THR A 30 5.03 34.44 27.10
C THR A 30 3.79 33.60 27.37
N VAL A 31 3.07 33.22 26.30
CA VAL A 31 2.04 32.19 26.39
C VAL A 31 2.75 30.88 26.68
N ALA A 32 2.58 30.35 27.89
CA ALA A 32 3.07 29.03 28.26
C ALA A 32 2.43 28.01 27.30
N ALA A 33 3.26 27.31 26.52
CA ALA A 33 2.79 26.26 25.64
C ALA A 33 2.13 25.17 26.49
N THR A 34 0.84 24.92 26.26
CA THR A 34 0.13 23.74 26.77
C THR A 34 0.90 22.50 26.31
N PRO A 35 1.27 21.57 27.20
CA PRO A 35 1.95 20.35 26.77
C PRO A 35 1.01 19.58 25.82
N SER A 36 1.46 19.44 24.56
CA SER A 36 0.86 18.56 23.57
C SER A 36 0.82 17.17 24.18
N ALA A 37 -0.38 16.62 24.39
CA ALA A 37 -0.52 15.25 24.84
C ALA A 37 0.32 14.36 23.91
N ALA A 38 1.22 13.55 24.50
CA ALA A 38 1.92 12.53 23.74
C ALA A 38 0.88 11.65 23.05
N PRO A 39 1.03 11.34 21.75
CA PRO A 39 0.09 10.47 21.06
C PRO A 39 -0.03 9.17 21.85
N ALA A 40 -1.28 8.75 22.13
CA ALA A 40 -1.54 7.48 22.78
C ALA A 40 -0.87 6.38 21.94
N VAL A 41 -0.01 5.58 22.58
CA VAL A 41 0.56 4.40 21.95
C VAL A 41 -0.60 3.42 21.79
N ILE A 42 -1.11 3.28 20.57
CA ILE A 42 -2.03 2.21 20.21
C ILE A 42 -1.20 0.93 20.27
N GLU A 43 -1.60 -0.04 21.10
CA GLU A 43 -0.92 -1.34 21.09
C GLU A 43 -1.15 -2.02 19.73
N PRO A 44 -0.09 -2.54 19.08
CA PRO A 44 -0.23 -3.34 17.87
C PRO A 44 -1.18 -4.50 18.11
N THR A 45 -2.03 -4.79 17.13
CA THR A 45 -3.00 -5.88 17.21
C THR A 45 -2.52 -7.14 16.50
N GLY A 46 -1.51 -7.04 15.64
CA GLY A 46 -0.84 -8.18 15.00
C GLY A 46 0.50 -8.57 15.66
N ASP A 47 1.26 -9.44 14.97
CA ASP A 47 2.51 -10.03 15.46
C ASP A 47 3.78 -9.33 14.92
N GLY A 48 3.59 -8.30 14.08
CA GLY A 48 4.64 -7.53 13.44
C GLY A 48 5.13 -8.11 12.11
N THR A 49 4.50 -9.19 11.62
CA THR A 49 4.80 -9.81 10.32
C THR A 49 3.52 -10.02 9.52
N VAL A 50 3.37 -9.24 8.43
CA VAL A 50 2.25 -9.43 7.49
C VAL A 50 2.29 -10.82 6.88
N ARG A 51 1.34 -11.68 7.28
CA ARG A 51 1.17 -13.05 6.81
C ARG A 51 -0.11 -13.18 6.01
N ILE A 52 0.04 -13.55 4.74
CA ILE A 52 -1.06 -13.65 3.79
C ILE A 52 -1.25 -15.11 3.39
N GLY A 53 -2.43 -15.65 3.68
CA GLY A 53 -2.88 -16.93 3.15
C GLY A 53 -3.55 -16.74 1.80
N THR A 54 -3.33 -17.66 0.86
CA THR A 54 -4.07 -17.68 -0.41
C THR A 54 -4.88 -18.97 -0.53
N LEU A 55 -6.10 -18.83 -1.06
CA LEU A 55 -6.98 -19.94 -1.42
C LEU A 55 -7.24 -19.86 -2.92
N PHE A 56 -6.37 -20.49 -3.70
CA PHE A 56 -6.41 -20.47 -5.17
C PHE A 56 -6.66 -21.90 -5.70
N PRO A 57 -7.32 -22.06 -6.87
CA PRO A 57 -7.55 -23.38 -7.45
C PRO A 57 -6.24 -23.89 -8.05
N MET A 58 -5.43 -24.59 -7.26
CA MET A 58 -4.10 -25.07 -7.65
C MET A 58 -4.16 -26.45 -8.32
N THR A 59 -5.32 -27.11 -8.29
CA THR A 59 -5.59 -28.36 -8.99
C THR A 59 -6.87 -28.27 -9.82
N GLY A 60 -7.10 -29.27 -10.68
CA GLY A 60 -8.28 -29.33 -11.55
C GLY A 60 -8.21 -28.39 -12.75
N ASP A 61 -9.37 -28.09 -13.34
CA ASP A 61 -9.47 -27.37 -14.62
C ASP A 61 -9.02 -25.91 -14.54
N ALA A 62 -9.10 -25.29 -13.36
CA ALA A 62 -8.69 -23.91 -13.12
C ALA A 62 -7.22 -23.77 -12.65
N ALA A 63 -6.45 -24.87 -12.59
CA ALA A 63 -5.06 -24.89 -12.08
C ALA A 63 -4.14 -23.88 -12.77
N ALA A 64 -4.32 -23.62 -14.07
CA ALA A 64 -3.52 -22.66 -14.81
C ALA A 64 -3.74 -21.22 -14.31
N SER A 65 -4.98 -20.84 -13.98
CA SER A 65 -5.27 -19.53 -13.38
C SER A 65 -4.81 -19.48 -11.92
N GLY A 66 -4.96 -20.57 -11.16
CA GLY A 66 -4.39 -20.66 -9.80
C GLY A 66 -2.88 -20.46 -9.79
N ALA A 67 -2.14 -21.05 -10.74
CA ALA A 67 -0.71 -20.84 -10.91
C ALA A 67 -0.36 -19.37 -11.22
N ALA A 68 -1.16 -18.71 -12.08
CA ALA A 68 -1.00 -17.28 -12.36
C ALA A 68 -1.23 -16.42 -11.11
N GLN A 69 -2.25 -16.73 -10.30
CA GLN A 69 -2.53 -16.05 -9.04
C GLN A 69 -1.37 -16.22 -8.03
N VAL A 70 -0.85 -17.45 -7.88
CA VAL A 70 0.36 -17.71 -7.06
C VAL A 70 1.54 -16.85 -7.55
N ALA A 71 1.82 -16.85 -8.85
CA ALA A 71 2.92 -16.07 -9.41
C ALA A 71 2.75 -14.55 -9.21
N GLY A 72 1.51 -14.05 -9.27
CA GLY A 72 1.17 -12.66 -8.96
C GLY A 72 1.46 -12.29 -7.51
N SER A 73 1.02 -13.12 -6.57
CA SER A 73 1.31 -12.92 -5.14
C SER A 73 2.81 -12.93 -4.84
N GLU A 74 3.53 -13.91 -5.39
CA GLU A 74 4.98 -14.07 -5.18
C GLU A 74 5.79 -12.93 -5.83
N LEU A 75 5.34 -12.42 -6.97
CA LEU A 75 5.91 -11.23 -7.61
C LEU A 75 5.78 -10.00 -6.70
N ALA A 76 4.60 -9.74 -6.15
CA ALA A 76 4.36 -8.63 -5.24
C ALA A 76 5.20 -8.75 -3.95
N ALA A 77 5.18 -9.91 -3.30
CA ALA A 77 5.92 -10.13 -2.05
C ALA A 77 7.44 -9.94 -2.22
N ARG A 78 7.99 -10.39 -3.36
CA ARG A 78 9.40 -10.15 -3.70
C ARG A 78 9.69 -8.67 -3.86
N GLU A 79 8.92 -7.96 -4.67
CA GLU A 79 9.16 -6.53 -4.94
C GLU A 79 9.06 -5.68 -3.68
N ILE A 80 8.07 -5.96 -2.82
CA ILE A 80 7.93 -5.29 -1.52
C ILE A 80 9.14 -5.55 -0.63
N THR A 81 9.63 -6.81 -0.60
CA THR A 81 10.82 -7.18 0.18
C THR A 81 12.08 -6.46 -0.31
N GLU A 82 12.24 -6.30 -1.62
CA GLU A 82 13.35 -5.59 -2.25
C GLU A 82 13.27 -4.06 -2.05
N GLN A 83 12.06 -3.52 -1.91
CA GLN A 83 11.78 -2.08 -1.86
C GLN A 83 11.47 -1.54 -0.45
N GLY A 84 11.94 -2.23 0.59
CA GLY A 84 11.93 -1.69 1.96
C GLY A 84 11.09 -2.44 2.98
N ARG A 85 10.43 -3.55 2.58
CA ARG A 85 9.63 -4.43 3.47
C ARG A 85 8.43 -3.72 4.11
N VAL A 86 7.59 -4.49 4.81
CA VAL A 86 6.44 -3.97 5.56
C VAL A 86 6.74 -4.15 7.04
N LEU A 87 6.64 -3.09 7.84
CA LEU A 87 6.97 -3.12 9.27
C LEU A 87 8.40 -3.65 9.58
N GLY A 88 9.31 -3.61 8.58
CA GLY A 88 10.68 -4.12 8.69
C GLY A 88 10.85 -5.61 8.36
N THR A 89 9.77 -6.36 8.10
CA THR A 89 9.78 -7.80 7.81
C THR A 89 9.34 -8.10 6.37
N PRO A 90 9.87 -9.15 5.73
CA PRO A 90 9.30 -9.63 4.47
C PRO A 90 7.85 -10.10 4.69
N ILE A 91 7.05 -10.07 3.62
CA ILE A 91 5.70 -10.68 3.64
C ILE A 91 5.85 -12.19 3.65
N GLU A 92 5.08 -12.87 4.49
CA GLU A 92 4.98 -14.33 4.50
C GLU A 92 3.75 -14.79 3.71
N LEU A 93 3.97 -15.47 2.57
CA LEU A 93 2.90 -16.07 1.79
C LEU A 93 2.68 -17.53 2.17
N ILE A 94 1.40 -17.93 2.23
CA ILE A 94 0.98 -19.30 2.49
C ILE A 94 -0.05 -19.71 1.45
N HIS A 95 0.36 -20.51 0.48
CA HIS A 95 -0.53 -21.00 -0.56
C HIS A 95 -1.27 -22.27 -0.16
N ARG A 96 -2.59 -22.29 -0.35
CA ARG A 96 -3.44 -23.46 -0.22
C ARG A 96 -4.35 -23.62 -1.42
N ASP A 97 -4.61 -24.88 -1.75
CA ASP A 97 -5.53 -25.24 -2.81
C ASP A 97 -6.98 -25.04 -2.33
N SER A 98 -7.78 -24.34 -3.14
CA SER A 98 -9.21 -24.16 -2.92
C SER A 98 -10.08 -25.09 -3.78
N ALA A 99 -9.50 -25.78 -4.78
CA ALA A 99 -10.23 -26.66 -5.68
C ALA A 99 -10.74 -27.93 -4.98
N VAL A 100 -10.07 -28.36 -3.90
CA VAL A 100 -10.45 -29.50 -3.08
C VAL A 100 -10.35 -29.15 -1.59
N ALA A 101 -11.35 -29.55 -0.81
CA ALA A 101 -11.37 -29.39 0.65
C ALA A 101 -11.07 -27.95 1.14
N ALA A 102 -11.65 -26.94 0.51
CA ALA A 102 -11.39 -25.53 0.82
C ALA A 102 -11.59 -25.15 2.30
N ALA A 103 -12.53 -25.79 3.02
CA ALA A 103 -12.72 -25.57 4.45
C ALA A 103 -11.53 -26.03 5.30
N ASP A 104 -10.92 -27.17 4.95
CA ASP A 104 -9.73 -27.69 5.64
C ASP A 104 -8.51 -26.80 5.32
N SER A 105 -8.37 -26.39 4.05
CA SER A 105 -7.36 -25.42 3.61
C SER A 105 -7.47 -24.10 4.38
N LEU A 106 -8.69 -23.55 4.53
CA LEU A 106 -8.93 -22.35 5.31
C LEU A 106 -8.57 -22.56 6.79
N THR A 107 -8.99 -23.69 7.38
CA THR A 107 -8.69 -24.02 8.78
C THR A 107 -7.18 -24.08 9.03
N ASP A 108 -6.41 -24.64 8.10
CA ASP A 108 -4.95 -24.64 8.17
C ASP A 108 -4.38 -23.22 8.13
N LEU A 109 -4.86 -22.35 7.23
CA LEU A 109 -4.43 -20.94 7.17
C LEU A 109 -4.70 -20.20 8.50
N LEU A 110 -5.89 -20.36 9.07
CA LEU A 110 -6.26 -19.75 10.34
C LEU A 110 -5.37 -20.25 11.49
N THR A 111 -5.06 -21.56 11.50
CA THR A 111 -4.16 -22.16 12.51
C THR A 111 -2.74 -21.63 12.39
N ARG A 112 -2.31 -21.26 11.18
CA ARG A 112 -1.01 -20.64 10.92
C ARG A 112 -0.96 -19.14 11.21
N GLY A 113 -2.05 -18.55 11.68
CA GLY A 113 -2.11 -17.15 12.11
C GLY A 113 -1.89 -16.19 10.95
N VAL A 114 -2.59 -16.38 9.83
CA VAL A 114 -2.61 -15.40 8.74
C VAL A 114 -3.45 -14.19 9.13
N ASP A 115 -3.03 -13.00 8.69
CA ASP A 115 -3.76 -11.75 8.92
C ASP A 115 -4.77 -11.49 7.81
N VAL A 116 -4.45 -11.95 6.60
CA VAL A 116 -5.30 -11.80 5.41
C VAL A 116 -5.41 -13.13 4.67
N VAL A 117 -6.62 -13.42 4.19
CA VAL A 117 -6.89 -14.49 3.22
C VAL A 117 -7.24 -13.85 1.88
N LEU A 118 -6.42 -14.08 0.86
CA LEU A 118 -6.76 -13.79 -0.53
C LEU A 118 -7.60 -14.94 -1.07
N TRP A 119 -8.82 -14.63 -1.50
CA TRP A 119 -9.70 -15.58 -2.16
C TRP A 119 -9.67 -15.41 -3.68
N ASP A 120 -9.67 -16.55 -4.36
CA ASP A 120 -9.70 -16.69 -5.81
C ASP A 120 -10.50 -15.60 -6.57
N ALA A 121 -9.96 -15.16 -7.70
CA ALA A 121 -10.56 -14.13 -8.56
C ALA A 121 -11.67 -14.66 -9.49
N THR A 122 -11.79 -15.98 -9.66
CA THR A 122 -12.60 -16.63 -10.69
C THR A 122 -14.02 -16.97 -10.21
N ILE A 123 -14.21 -17.17 -8.90
CA ILE A 123 -15.50 -17.55 -8.30
C ILE A 123 -15.84 -16.71 -7.05
N PRO A 124 -17.14 -16.48 -6.78
CA PRO A 124 -17.57 -15.85 -5.54
C PRO A 124 -17.10 -16.62 -4.29
N PHE A 125 -16.84 -15.90 -3.21
CA PHE A 125 -16.53 -16.51 -1.93
C PHE A 125 -17.74 -17.32 -1.41
N PRO A 126 -17.55 -18.59 -1.01
CA PRO A 126 -18.67 -19.45 -0.67
C PRO A 126 -19.20 -19.18 0.75
N ASP A 127 -20.53 -19.15 0.90
CA ASP A 127 -21.22 -18.77 2.15
C ASP A 127 -20.86 -19.65 3.34
N ASP A 128 -20.55 -20.94 3.11
CA ASP A 128 -20.20 -21.90 4.15
C ASP A 128 -18.84 -21.61 4.79
N LEU A 129 -17.93 -20.93 4.09
CA LEU A 129 -16.65 -20.49 4.64
C LEU A 129 -16.74 -19.15 5.37
N ALA A 130 -17.78 -18.34 5.11
CA ALA A 130 -17.91 -16.98 5.65
C ALA A 130 -17.99 -16.95 7.18
N ALA A 131 -18.60 -17.96 7.79
CA ALA A 131 -18.69 -18.08 9.24
C ALA A 131 -17.31 -18.26 9.90
N ALA A 132 -16.39 -18.99 9.26
CA ALA A 132 -15.04 -19.21 9.79
C ALA A 132 -14.20 -17.94 9.76
N ILE A 133 -14.27 -17.17 8.67
CA ILE A 133 -13.62 -15.85 8.55
C ILE A 133 -14.18 -14.89 9.61
N ALA A 134 -15.51 -14.78 9.73
CA ALA A 134 -16.15 -13.86 10.67
C ALA A 134 -15.83 -14.15 12.15
N ALA A 135 -15.46 -15.38 12.47
CA ALA A 135 -15.08 -15.80 13.83
C ALA A 135 -13.58 -15.65 14.12
N ALA A 136 -12.77 -15.29 13.13
CA ALA A 136 -11.31 -15.16 13.24
C ALA A 136 -10.87 -13.69 13.12
N PRO A 137 -9.72 -13.31 13.71
CA PRO A 137 -9.16 -11.96 13.58
C PRO A 137 -8.44 -11.76 12.22
N VAL A 138 -9.06 -12.22 11.14
CA VAL A 138 -8.50 -12.24 9.78
C VAL A 138 -9.33 -11.38 8.84
N THR A 139 -8.68 -10.75 7.86
CA THR A 139 -9.37 -10.07 6.76
C THR A 139 -9.52 -11.02 5.58
N LEU A 140 -10.73 -11.12 5.03
CA LEU A 140 -10.92 -11.71 3.70
C LEU A 140 -10.80 -10.61 2.64
N LEU A 141 -9.95 -10.84 1.65
CA LEU A 141 -9.90 -10.04 0.43
C LEU A 141 -10.23 -10.93 -0.77
N ALA A 142 -11.43 -10.77 -1.31
CA ALA A 142 -11.85 -11.47 -2.52
C ALA A 142 -11.22 -10.80 -3.75
N LEU A 143 -10.44 -11.55 -4.52
CA LEU A 143 -9.75 -10.99 -5.68
C LEU A 143 -10.70 -10.61 -6.82
N GLY A 144 -11.93 -11.12 -6.80
CA GLY A 144 -13.01 -10.68 -7.69
C GLY A 144 -13.31 -9.17 -7.59
N ASP A 145 -13.00 -8.53 -6.46
CA ASP A 145 -13.18 -7.07 -6.27
C ASP A 145 -12.22 -6.23 -7.16
N PHE A 146 -11.15 -6.84 -7.68
CA PHE A 146 -10.19 -6.19 -8.58
C PHE A 146 -10.56 -6.39 -10.06
N ALA A 147 -11.52 -7.27 -10.35
CA ALA A 147 -11.77 -7.79 -11.70
C ALA A 147 -12.65 -6.90 -12.61
N ASN A 148 -12.79 -5.59 -12.35
CA ASN A 148 -13.49 -4.58 -13.18
C ASN A 148 -14.77 -5.07 -13.91
N GLY A 149 -15.62 -5.85 -13.25
CA GLY A 149 -16.74 -6.56 -13.88
C GLY A 149 -16.78 -8.08 -13.64
N GLY A 150 -15.87 -8.63 -12.84
CA GLY A 150 -15.98 -9.96 -12.25
C GLY A 150 -15.39 -11.11 -13.08
N THR A 151 -14.56 -10.82 -14.09
CA THR A 151 -13.79 -11.84 -14.82
C THR A 151 -12.31 -11.56 -14.64
N PRO A 152 -11.49 -12.53 -14.20
CA PRO A 152 -10.05 -12.36 -14.09
C PRO A 152 -9.45 -11.81 -15.38
N LEU A 153 -8.70 -10.73 -15.26
CA LEU A 153 -8.12 -10.01 -16.37
C LEU A 153 -6.85 -10.73 -16.82
N GLU A 154 -6.73 -10.97 -18.12
CA GLU A 154 -5.44 -11.34 -18.68
C GLU A 154 -4.44 -10.21 -18.43
N ALA A 155 -3.25 -10.59 -17.97
CA ALA A 155 -2.18 -9.65 -17.74
C ALA A 155 -1.81 -8.93 -19.04
N GLY A 156 -1.66 -7.60 -18.98
CA GLY A 156 -1.02 -6.85 -20.07
C GLY A 156 0.38 -7.38 -20.35
N GLU A 157 0.86 -7.26 -21.59
CA GLU A 157 2.09 -7.93 -22.06
C GLU A 157 3.30 -7.72 -21.14
N GLU A 158 3.51 -6.50 -20.64
CA GLU A 158 4.60 -6.17 -19.73
C GLU A 158 4.49 -6.90 -18.39
N PHE A 159 3.30 -6.89 -17.78
CA PHE A 159 3.07 -7.58 -16.51
C PHE A 159 3.15 -9.11 -16.70
N ALA A 160 2.62 -9.61 -17.81
CA ALA A 160 2.71 -11.01 -18.19
C ALA A 160 4.17 -11.47 -18.36
N ALA A 161 5.05 -10.60 -18.88
CA ALA A 161 6.48 -10.87 -18.98
C ALA A 161 7.16 -10.93 -17.60
N ARG A 162 6.77 -10.06 -16.65
CA ARG A 162 7.24 -10.09 -15.27
C ARG A 162 6.84 -11.40 -14.58
N LEU A 163 5.59 -11.82 -14.72
CA LEU A 163 5.11 -13.11 -14.20
C LEU A 163 5.92 -14.28 -14.77
N ARG A 164 6.12 -14.34 -16.09
CA ARG A 164 6.89 -15.42 -16.73
C ARG A 164 8.39 -15.38 -16.46
N THR A 165 8.93 -14.24 -16.06
CA THR A 165 10.32 -14.15 -15.59
C THR A 165 10.47 -14.86 -14.25
N LEU A 166 9.47 -14.76 -13.39
CA LEU A 166 9.45 -15.46 -12.11
C LEU A 166 9.14 -16.95 -12.28
N ASP A 167 8.14 -17.27 -13.09
CA ASP A 167 7.75 -18.65 -13.42
C ASP A 167 7.63 -18.85 -14.94
N PRO A 168 8.71 -19.34 -15.58
CA PRO A 168 8.70 -19.64 -17.02
C PRO A 168 7.71 -20.74 -17.43
N GLY A 169 7.16 -21.50 -16.48
CA GLY A 169 6.19 -22.56 -16.71
C GLY A 169 4.74 -22.09 -16.87
N LEU A 170 4.45 -20.80 -16.64
CA LEU A 170 3.08 -20.27 -16.70
C LEU A 170 2.47 -20.40 -18.09
N THR A 171 1.37 -21.16 -18.15
CA THR A 171 0.56 -21.33 -19.36
C THR A 171 -0.61 -20.37 -19.46
N ALA A 172 -0.97 -19.68 -18.37
CA ALA A 172 -2.00 -18.64 -18.30
C ALA A 172 -1.52 -17.48 -17.42
N THR A 173 -2.17 -16.33 -17.56
CA THR A 173 -1.84 -15.13 -16.76
C THR A 173 -3.04 -14.47 -16.10
N ALA A 174 -4.27 -14.87 -16.46
CA ALA A 174 -5.49 -14.43 -15.82
C ALA A 174 -5.51 -14.68 -14.30
N GLY A 175 -5.84 -13.63 -13.54
CA GLY A 175 -5.85 -13.65 -12.07
C GLY A 175 -4.52 -13.22 -11.43
N GLY A 176 -3.42 -13.23 -12.19
CA GLY A 176 -2.11 -12.87 -11.66
C GLY A 176 -2.01 -11.38 -11.29
N GLY A 177 -2.70 -10.50 -12.03
CA GLY A 177 -2.72 -9.06 -11.71
C GLY A 177 -3.48 -8.78 -10.42
N GLU A 178 -4.64 -9.39 -10.26
CA GLU A 178 -5.50 -9.25 -9.09
C GLU A 178 -4.78 -9.76 -7.85
N ALA A 179 -4.14 -10.93 -7.94
CA ALA A 179 -3.39 -11.50 -6.82
C ALA A 179 -2.17 -10.64 -6.43
N TYR A 180 -1.50 -10.02 -7.40
CA TYR A 180 -0.45 -9.04 -7.16
C TYR A 180 -1.00 -7.80 -6.44
N ASP A 181 -2.10 -7.23 -6.94
CA ASP A 181 -2.73 -6.05 -6.36
C ASP A 181 -3.28 -6.31 -4.96
N GLY A 182 -3.80 -7.51 -4.69
CA GLY A 182 -4.25 -7.92 -3.36
C GLY A 182 -3.11 -7.94 -2.33
N VAL A 183 -1.93 -8.42 -2.71
CA VAL A 183 -0.74 -8.40 -1.84
C VAL A 183 -0.23 -6.97 -1.64
N VAL A 184 -0.14 -6.16 -2.69
CA VAL A 184 0.32 -4.76 -2.58
C VAL A 184 -0.65 -3.94 -1.74
N LEU A 185 -1.96 -4.07 -1.95
CA LEU A 185 -2.97 -3.36 -1.16
C LEU A 185 -2.87 -3.74 0.33
N THR A 186 -2.73 -5.03 0.63
CA THR A 186 -2.53 -5.52 2.01
C THR A 186 -1.29 -4.91 2.65
N ALA A 187 -0.17 -4.90 1.93
CA ALA A 187 1.08 -4.32 2.39
C ALA A 187 0.96 -2.81 2.67
N LEU A 188 0.33 -2.06 1.75
CA LEU A 188 0.12 -0.63 1.90
C LEU A 188 -0.79 -0.32 3.09
N ALA A 189 -1.85 -1.10 3.28
CA ALA A 189 -2.75 -0.97 4.42
C ALA A 189 -2.02 -1.19 5.76
N ALA A 190 -1.24 -2.26 5.87
CA ALA A 190 -0.44 -2.54 7.07
C ALA A 190 0.61 -1.46 7.33
N ALA A 191 1.32 -1.01 6.29
CA ALA A 191 2.29 0.08 6.41
C ALA A 191 1.66 1.41 6.83
N ARG A 192 0.46 1.71 6.31
CA ARG A 192 -0.30 2.91 6.67
C ARG A 192 -0.79 2.88 8.10
N ALA A 193 -1.27 1.72 8.55
CA ALA A 193 -1.74 1.49 9.92
C ALA A 193 -0.58 1.44 10.92
N GLY A 194 0.61 1.01 10.50
CA GLY A 194 1.71 0.66 11.40
C GLY A 194 1.43 -0.62 12.19
N ASP A 195 0.53 -1.47 11.70
CA ASP A 195 0.02 -2.67 12.36
C ASP A 195 -0.46 -3.67 11.29
N ASP A 196 -0.25 -4.96 11.55
CA ASP A 196 -0.55 -6.08 10.66
C ASP A 196 -1.80 -6.87 11.08
N GLY A 197 -2.43 -6.56 12.22
CA GLY A 197 -3.67 -7.22 12.60
C GLY A 197 -4.80 -6.99 11.59
N GLY A 198 -5.61 -8.02 11.30
CA GLY A 198 -6.63 -7.97 10.25
C GLY A 198 -7.60 -6.78 10.35
N ALA A 199 -8.03 -6.41 11.56
CA ALA A 199 -8.87 -5.22 11.75
C ALA A 199 -8.18 -3.92 11.30
N SER A 200 -6.90 -3.76 11.63
CA SER A 200 -6.08 -2.62 11.22
C SER A 200 -5.83 -2.60 9.72
N ILE A 201 -5.53 -3.77 9.12
CA ILE A 201 -5.39 -3.91 7.68
C ILE A 201 -6.69 -3.53 6.97
N THR A 202 -7.85 -4.03 7.43
CA THR A 202 -9.16 -3.71 6.83
C THR A 202 -9.41 -2.21 6.77
N LEU A 203 -9.15 -1.50 7.87
CA LEU A 203 -9.27 -0.03 7.91
C LEU A 203 -8.23 0.65 7.02
N GLY A 204 -7.00 0.13 6.98
CA GLY A 204 -5.92 0.64 6.17
C GLY A 204 -6.22 0.56 4.67
N MET A 205 -6.89 -0.51 4.21
CA MET A 205 -7.25 -0.70 2.79
C MET A 205 -8.10 0.46 2.25
N ASP A 206 -9.08 0.94 3.03
CA ASP A 206 -9.91 2.09 2.65
C ASP A 206 -9.09 3.39 2.61
N GLN A 207 -8.18 3.57 3.58
CA GLN A 207 -7.35 4.77 3.68
C GLN A 207 -6.37 4.91 2.50
N VAL A 208 -5.79 3.80 2.04
CA VAL A 208 -4.83 3.81 0.91
C VAL A 208 -5.50 3.83 -0.46
N SER A 209 -6.84 3.76 -0.51
CA SER A 209 -7.62 3.71 -1.76
C SER A 209 -8.39 5.01 -2.06
N THR A 210 -8.54 5.90 -1.07
CA THR A 210 -9.46 7.06 -1.14
C THR A 210 -8.77 8.43 -1.24
N GLY A 211 -7.44 8.45 -1.32
CA GLY A 211 -6.66 9.68 -1.41
C GLY A 211 -6.71 10.39 -2.77
N SER A 212 -5.95 11.49 -2.88
CA SER A 212 -5.87 12.31 -4.09
C SER A 212 -4.68 11.97 -4.99
N VAL A 213 -3.67 11.28 -4.45
CA VAL A 213 -2.45 10.92 -5.18
C VAL A 213 -2.59 9.50 -5.72
N SER A 214 -2.73 9.36 -7.03
CA SER A 214 -2.77 8.04 -7.67
C SER A 214 -1.36 7.45 -7.76
N CYS A 215 -1.23 6.17 -7.43
CA CYS A 215 -0.01 5.38 -7.58
C CYS A 215 -0.37 3.93 -7.95
N SER A 216 0.51 3.21 -8.63
CA SER A 216 0.21 1.87 -9.18
C SER A 216 1.18 0.77 -8.76
N SER A 217 2.16 1.08 -7.91
CA SER A 217 3.10 0.09 -7.37
C SER A 217 3.42 0.35 -5.90
N TRP A 218 3.95 -0.67 -5.21
CA TRP A 218 4.42 -0.53 -3.83
C TRP A 218 5.39 0.66 -3.68
N GLY A 219 6.45 0.72 -4.49
CA GLY A 219 7.47 1.75 -4.39
C GLY A 219 6.93 3.18 -4.57
N GLU A 220 6.06 3.39 -5.56
CA GLU A 220 5.41 4.70 -5.78
C GLU A 220 4.53 5.09 -4.60
N CYS A 221 3.68 4.17 -4.14
CA CYS A 221 2.74 4.42 -3.06
C CYS A 221 3.45 4.61 -1.72
N ALA A 222 4.47 3.81 -1.43
CA ALA A 222 5.29 3.94 -0.23
C ALA A 222 6.03 5.29 -0.19
N ALA A 223 6.58 5.74 -1.33
CA ALA A 223 7.19 7.07 -1.43
C ALA A 223 6.19 8.19 -1.17
N ALA A 224 5.00 8.13 -1.78
CA ALA A 224 3.95 9.12 -1.55
C ALA A 224 3.47 9.15 -0.08
N MET A 225 3.33 7.99 0.56
CA MET A 225 3.00 7.91 2.00
C MET A 225 4.12 8.46 2.89
N ALA A 226 5.39 8.27 2.53
CA ALA A 226 6.53 8.84 3.25
C ALA A 226 6.52 10.38 3.20
N ASP A 227 6.01 10.96 2.12
CA ASP A 227 5.76 12.40 1.97
C ASP A 227 4.43 12.85 2.62
N ALA A 228 3.83 12.01 3.46
CA ALA A 228 2.56 12.22 4.16
C ALA A 228 1.35 12.48 3.23
N GLN A 229 1.43 12.05 1.96
CA GLN A 229 0.33 12.18 1.02
C GLN A 229 -0.75 11.13 1.27
N GLN A 230 -2.00 11.47 0.96
CA GLN A 230 -3.09 10.51 0.93
C GLN A 230 -3.13 9.87 -0.46
N ILE A 231 -2.84 8.58 -0.52
CA ILE A 231 -2.77 7.82 -1.77
C ILE A 231 -4.12 7.22 -2.15
N ALA A 232 -4.31 7.02 -3.45
CA ALA A 232 -5.36 6.20 -4.03
C ALA A 232 -4.70 5.13 -4.89
N TYR A 233 -4.45 3.96 -4.30
CA TYR A 233 -3.85 2.83 -4.98
C TYR A 233 -4.73 2.40 -6.16
N ALA A 234 -4.12 2.34 -7.35
CA ALA A 234 -4.78 1.97 -8.58
C ALA A 234 -4.26 0.65 -9.17
N GLY A 235 -3.19 0.07 -8.63
CA GLY A 235 -2.69 -1.25 -9.03
C GLY A 235 -2.37 -1.45 -10.52
N VAL A 236 -2.12 -2.72 -10.88
CA VAL A 236 -1.91 -3.15 -12.26
C VAL A 236 -3.23 -3.52 -12.94
N THR A 237 -4.27 -3.88 -12.18
CA THR A 237 -5.61 -4.16 -12.69
C THR A 237 -6.50 -2.93 -12.74
N GLY A 238 -6.04 -1.77 -12.28
CA GLY A 238 -6.90 -0.61 -12.08
C GLY A 238 -7.51 -0.59 -10.67
N ARG A 239 -8.32 0.44 -10.39
CA ARG A 239 -8.90 0.64 -9.05
C ARG A 239 -9.83 -0.52 -8.70
N ARG A 240 -9.72 -1.00 -7.46
CA ARG A 240 -10.68 -1.91 -6.83
C ARG A 240 -12.09 -1.30 -6.91
N SER A 241 -13.07 -2.11 -7.31
CA SER A 241 -14.49 -1.71 -7.47
C SER A 241 -15.32 -1.93 -6.22
#